data_AF-A0A9P8JNP7-F1
#
_entry.id   AF-A0A9P8JNP7-F1
#
_cell.length_a   1.000
_cell.length_b   1.000
_cell.length_c   1.000
_cell.angle_alpha   90.00
_cell.angle_beta   90.00
_cell.angle_gamma   90.00
#
_symmetry.space_group_name_H-M   'P 1'
#
loop_
_entity.id
_entity.type
_entity.pdbx_description
1 polymer ?
#
loop_
_entity_poly.entity_id
_entity_poly.type
_entity_poly.pdbx_seq_one_letter_code
_entity_poly.pdbx_strand_id
1 'polypeptide(L)'
;MSALQISRQLTLRNMRNPKTSVLARSLLASRPASTSSKPVPKGRLLEKPTRFNPPSHPARLPRRNRQPAFQVPLSAKEKEQQKRKQYPHMMPPEGTFFHWFLTNRTIHVWITMSILISLAFFTWLNNFLTNTPYLDQLPPNNMFFSHPIAFLSRYAEVYNLHSQYISIQTAELRKNKVDDVRKRAEFRKAHGLNEEEGVFGGWSARDSGEKKDEGEVLGAVGNDMPVSREVQKEREVLEATTVDKEGAGETYTDFEGKRRPIKKWLGIW
;
A
#
# COMPACT_ATOMS: atom_id res chain seq x y z
N MET A 1 -9.41 -33.52 -45.17
CA MET A 1 -10.52 -32.67 -45.65
C MET A 1 -11.40 -32.30 -44.47
N SER A 2 -11.73 -31.00 -44.36
CA SER A 2 -12.86 -30.39 -43.63
C SER A 2 -12.94 -30.60 -42.10
N ALA A 3 -12.54 -29.60 -41.30
CA ALA A 3 -13.40 -28.54 -40.71
C ALA A 3 -14.21 -29.04 -39.50
N LEU A 4 -13.76 -28.76 -38.27
CA LEU A 4 -14.17 -27.61 -37.45
C LEU A 4 -15.69 -27.51 -37.26
N GLN A 5 -16.17 -27.79 -36.05
CA GLN A 5 -17.23 -26.97 -35.44
C GLN A 5 -17.24 -27.11 -33.91
N ILE A 6 -16.80 -26.03 -33.28
CA ILE A 6 -16.78 -25.77 -31.84
C ILE A 6 -18.05 -24.97 -31.53
N SER A 7 -19.01 -25.54 -30.80
CA SER A 7 -20.18 -24.81 -30.33
C SER A 7 -19.90 -24.20 -28.95
N ARG A 8 -19.59 -22.91 -28.90
CA ARG A 8 -19.52 -22.13 -27.65
C ARG A 8 -20.92 -21.61 -27.29
N GLN A 9 -21.40 -22.02 -26.12
CA GLN A 9 -22.60 -21.47 -25.49
C GLN A 9 -22.29 -20.09 -24.90
N LEU A 10 -23.15 -19.11 -25.21
CA LEU A 10 -23.10 -17.74 -24.71
C LEU A 10 -23.89 -17.65 -23.39
N THR A 11 -23.20 -17.43 -22.27
CA THR A 11 -23.82 -17.03 -21.00
C THR A 11 -23.29 -15.66 -20.59
N LEU A 12 -24.04 -14.61 -20.92
CA LEU A 12 -23.82 -13.26 -20.42
C LEU A 12 -24.46 -13.15 -19.02
N ARG A 13 -23.65 -13.31 -17.96
CA ARG A 13 -24.02 -12.96 -16.59
C ARG A 13 -23.49 -11.57 -16.28
N ASN A 14 -24.37 -10.58 -16.37
CA ASN A 14 -24.08 -9.18 -16.06
C ASN A 14 -23.98 -8.98 -14.54
N MET A 15 -22.88 -8.37 -14.09
CA MET A 15 -22.56 -8.10 -12.70
C MET A 15 -23.32 -6.87 -12.18
N ARG A 16 -24.07 -7.03 -11.09
CA ARG A 16 -24.55 -5.94 -10.23
C ARG A 16 -23.58 -5.78 -9.07
N ASN A 17 -23.04 -4.58 -8.87
CA ASN A 17 -22.38 -4.21 -7.61
C ASN A 17 -22.81 -2.80 -7.20
N PRO A 18 -23.57 -2.63 -6.09
CA PRO A 18 -23.82 -1.32 -5.50
C PRO A 18 -22.93 -1.12 -4.27
N LYS A 19 -22.36 0.09 -4.11
CA LYS A 19 -22.19 0.86 -2.85
C LYS A 19 -20.95 1.75 -2.90
N THR A 20 -21.17 3.07 -2.88
CA THR A 20 -20.31 4.02 -2.16
C THR A 20 -21.18 5.19 -1.69
N SER A 21 -21.57 5.19 -0.42
CA SER A 21 -22.19 6.33 0.27
C SER A 21 -21.10 7.16 0.94
N VAL A 22 -20.93 8.42 0.51
CA VAL A 22 -20.03 9.38 1.16
C VAL A 22 -20.87 10.30 2.04
N LEU A 23 -20.60 10.29 3.35
CA LEU A 23 -21.14 11.22 4.33
C LEU A 23 -20.21 12.44 4.40
N ALA A 24 -20.73 13.63 4.09
CA ALA A 24 -20.09 14.91 4.40
C ALA A 24 -21.09 15.76 5.21
N ARG A 25 -20.69 16.18 6.41
CA ARG A 25 -21.47 17.11 7.25
C ARG A 25 -20.52 18.16 7.83
N SER A 26 -20.57 19.36 7.28
CA SER A 26 -19.93 20.56 7.83
C SER A 26 -20.98 21.49 8.44
N LEU A 27 -20.63 22.06 9.59
CA LEU A 27 -21.43 22.93 10.46
C LEU A 27 -21.54 24.35 9.88
N LEU A 28 -22.62 25.08 10.25
CA LEU A 28 -22.64 26.51 10.62
C LEU A 28 -24.10 26.94 10.92
N ALA A 29 -24.36 27.44 12.13
CA ALA A 29 -25.63 28.09 12.47
C ALA A 29 -25.36 29.39 13.25
N SER A 30 -25.81 30.49 12.64
CA SER A 30 -25.77 31.89 13.09
C SER A 30 -26.92 32.21 14.06
N ARG A 31 -26.76 33.21 14.94
CA ARG A 31 -27.87 34.13 15.31
C ARG A 31 -27.44 35.43 16.04
N PRO A 32 -28.05 36.60 15.73
CA PRO A 32 -27.74 37.92 16.30
C PRO A 32 -28.68 38.39 17.44
N ALA A 33 -28.29 39.49 18.10
CA ALA A 33 -28.92 40.13 19.26
C ALA A 33 -29.87 41.29 18.92
N SER A 34 -30.84 41.61 19.80
CA SER A 34 -31.37 42.99 19.98
C SER A 34 -32.24 43.14 21.24
N THR A 35 -32.30 44.38 21.73
CA THR A 35 -32.71 44.87 23.05
C THR A 35 -34.06 45.63 23.07
N SER A 36 -34.76 45.58 24.22
CA SER A 36 -35.43 46.69 24.96
C SER A 36 -36.42 47.66 24.27
N SER A 37 -37.62 47.82 24.85
CA SER A 37 -38.12 49.11 25.42
C SER A 37 -39.58 49.01 25.95
N LYS A 38 -39.96 49.95 26.83
CA LYS A 38 -41.01 49.91 27.89
C LYS A 38 -42.43 50.35 27.44
N PRO A 39 -43.51 50.04 28.21
CA PRO A 39 -44.88 50.51 27.93
C PRO A 39 -45.38 51.67 28.84
N VAL A 40 -46.40 52.41 28.36
CA VAL A 40 -47.17 53.52 29.01
C VAL A 40 -48.43 52.96 29.73
N PRO A 41 -48.97 53.61 30.81
CA PRO A 41 -49.48 52.92 32.00
C PRO A 41 -50.99 52.63 32.06
N LYS A 42 -51.34 51.79 33.04
CA LYS A 42 -52.53 50.94 33.18
C LYS A 42 -53.65 51.59 34.02
N GLY A 43 -54.91 51.40 33.60
CA GLY A 43 -56.09 51.60 34.45
C GLY A 43 -56.22 50.50 35.52
N ARG A 44 -56.78 50.86 36.69
CA ARG A 44 -56.94 50.03 37.89
C ARG A 44 -57.60 48.68 37.58
N LEU A 45 -56.77 47.64 37.44
CA LEU A 45 -57.19 46.25 37.35
C LEU A 45 -57.02 45.61 38.72
N LEU A 46 -58.05 44.89 39.15
CA LEU A 46 -58.07 44.08 40.36
C LEU A 46 -56.85 43.17 40.39
N GLU A 47 -56.09 43.23 41.49
CA GLU A 47 -54.86 42.47 41.63
C GLU A 47 -55.17 40.98 41.60
N LYS A 48 -54.57 40.27 40.64
CA LYS A 48 -54.74 38.81 40.57
C LYS A 48 -54.12 38.20 41.83
N PRO A 49 -54.77 37.19 42.45
CA PRO A 49 -54.22 36.52 43.61
C PRO A 49 -52.85 35.92 43.29
N THR A 50 -51.95 35.90 44.27
CA THR A 50 -50.58 35.46 44.10
C THR A 50 -50.54 34.01 43.62
N ARG A 51 -49.87 33.79 42.48
CA ARG A 51 -49.70 32.44 41.92
C ARG A 51 -48.81 31.64 42.86
N PHE A 52 -49.30 30.48 43.32
CA PHE A 52 -48.52 29.55 44.15
C PHE A 52 -47.25 29.13 43.40
N ASN A 53 -46.11 29.59 43.89
CA ASN A 53 -44.80 29.18 43.40
C ASN A 53 -44.23 28.17 44.41
N PRO A 54 -44.19 26.87 44.08
CA PRO A 54 -43.52 25.91 44.95
C PRO A 54 -42.06 26.33 45.12
N PRO A 55 -41.42 25.99 46.26
CA PRO A 55 -40.03 26.33 46.50
C PRO A 55 -39.18 25.87 45.31
N SER A 56 -38.58 26.81 44.59
CA SER A 56 -37.62 26.48 43.55
C SER A 56 -36.45 25.79 44.22
N HIS A 57 -36.03 24.66 43.64
CA HIS A 57 -34.84 23.95 44.09
C HIS A 57 -33.68 24.94 44.33
N PRO A 58 -32.81 24.70 45.32
CA PRO A 58 -31.71 25.61 45.62
C PRO A 58 -30.86 25.81 44.37
N ALA A 59 -30.66 27.06 43.96
CA ALA A 59 -29.86 27.45 42.79
C ALA A 59 -28.35 27.13 42.93
N ARG A 60 -27.94 26.43 44.00
CA ARG A 60 -26.56 26.00 44.18
C ARG A 60 -26.30 24.76 43.35
N LEU A 61 -25.51 24.93 42.28
CA LEU A 61 -24.86 23.81 41.63
C LEU A 61 -24.10 22.98 42.67
N PRO A 62 -24.14 21.64 42.59
CA PRO A 62 -23.36 20.78 43.47
C PRO A 62 -21.89 21.20 43.41
N ARG A 63 -21.24 21.29 44.57
CA ARG A 63 -19.83 21.69 44.68
C ARG A 63 -18.97 20.80 43.77
N ARG A 64 -18.44 21.36 42.68
CA ARG A 64 -17.61 20.67 41.67
C ARG A 64 -16.34 20.02 42.26
N ASN A 65 -15.92 20.41 43.47
CA ASN A 65 -14.74 19.89 44.16
C ASN A 65 -15.02 18.85 45.24
N ARG A 66 -16.25 18.31 45.36
CA ARG A 66 -16.46 17.12 46.18
C ARG A 66 -15.97 15.93 45.35
N GLN A 67 -14.70 15.57 45.51
CA GLN A 67 -14.22 14.26 45.06
C GLN A 67 -15.21 13.23 45.59
N PRO A 68 -15.75 12.34 44.74
CA PRO A 68 -16.72 11.36 45.19
C PRO A 68 -16.08 10.58 46.34
N ALA A 69 -16.86 10.35 47.42
CA ALA A 69 -16.38 9.83 48.71
C ALA A 69 -15.69 8.45 48.64
N PHE A 70 -15.59 7.86 47.45
CA PHE A 70 -14.98 6.58 47.14
C PHE A 70 -13.58 6.68 46.50
N GLN A 71 -13.02 7.88 46.32
CA GLN A 71 -11.66 8.06 45.83
C GLN A 71 -10.66 8.20 46.97
N VAL A 72 -10.53 7.16 47.80
CA VAL A 72 -9.35 7.02 48.67
C VAL A 72 -8.21 6.52 47.78
N PRO A 73 -7.04 7.19 47.76
CA PRO A 73 -5.91 6.68 46.98
C PRO A 73 -5.48 5.34 47.56
N LEU A 74 -5.52 4.28 46.73
CA LEU A 74 -5.15 2.94 47.18
C LEU A 74 -3.72 2.93 47.74
N SER A 75 -3.56 2.26 48.88
CA SER A 75 -2.25 1.97 49.46
C SER A 75 -1.40 1.15 48.48
N ALA A 76 -0.07 1.28 48.53
CA ALA A 76 0.83 0.51 47.66
C ALA A 76 0.56 -1.01 47.76
N LYS A 77 0.31 -1.50 48.98
CA LYS A 77 -0.04 -2.90 49.24
C LYS A 77 -1.36 -3.31 48.60
N GLU A 78 -2.34 -2.41 48.59
CA GLU A 78 -3.66 -2.66 48.03
C GLU A 78 -3.60 -2.71 46.49
N LYS A 79 -2.75 -1.88 45.88
CA LYS A 79 -2.47 -1.92 44.43
C LYS A 79 -1.82 -3.23 44.01
N GLU A 80 -0.87 -3.75 44.80
CA GLU A 80 -0.24 -5.05 44.55
C GLU A 80 -1.24 -6.21 44.67
N GLN A 81 -2.12 -6.17 45.67
CA GLN A 81 -3.20 -7.16 45.82
C GLN A 81 -4.20 -7.10 44.67
N GLN A 82 -4.53 -5.90 44.20
CA GLN A 82 -5.45 -5.73 43.06
C GLN A 82 -4.89 -6.34 41.77
N LYS A 83 -3.57 -6.25 41.53
CA LYS A 83 -2.90 -6.88 40.37
C LYS A 83 -2.94 -8.40 40.41
N ARG A 84 -2.88 -9.01 41.61
CA ARG A 84 -2.88 -10.48 41.79
C ARG A 84 -4.28 -11.09 41.89
N LYS A 85 -5.32 -10.27 42.06
CA LYS A 85 -6.69 -10.75 42.25
C LYS A 85 -7.27 -11.21 40.92
N GLN A 86 -7.39 -12.52 40.77
CA GLN A 86 -7.93 -13.17 39.58
C GLN A 86 -9.41 -13.53 39.79
N TYR A 87 -10.27 -13.16 38.84
CA TYR A 87 -11.66 -13.60 38.79
C TYR A 87 -11.89 -14.55 37.59
N PRO A 88 -12.97 -15.36 37.60
CA PRO A 88 -13.34 -16.15 36.44
C PRO A 88 -13.47 -15.28 35.18
N HIS A 89 -13.01 -15.79 34.03
CA HIS A 89 -13.00 -15.10 32.72
C HIS A 89 -12.12 -13.85 32.60
N MET A 90 -11.28 -13.54 33.58
CA MET A 90 -10.23 -12.52 33.40
C MET A 90 -9.04 -13.06 32.60
N MET A 91 -8.23 -12.15 32.05
CA MET A 91 -6.97 -12.53 31.41
C MET A 91 -6.08 -13.29 32.41
N PRO A 92 -5.25 -14.24 31.95
CA PRO A 92 -4.37 -14.99 32.83
C PRO A 92 -3.37 -14.06 33.55
N PRO A 93 -2.94 -14.42 34.78
CA PRO A 93 -2.09 -13.54 35.58
C PRO A 93 -0.73 -13.27 34.93
N GLU A 94 -0.17 -12.10 35.21
CA GLU A 94 1.15 -11.68 34.74
C GLU A 94 2.22 -12.73 35.13
N GLY A 95 3.12 -13.05 34.21
CA GLY A 95 4.15 -14.09 34.40
C GLY A 95 3.74 -15.50 33.99
N THR A 96 2.47 -15.73 33.61
CA THR A 96 2.07 -16.98 32.94
C THR A 96 2.41 -16.96 31.45
N PHE A 97 2.63 -18.14 30.87
CA PHE A 97 2.85 -18.30 29.43
C PHE A 97 1.70 -17.71 28.61
N PHE A 98 0.45 -17.97 29.00
CA PHE A 98 -0.71 -17.47 28.28
C PHE A 98 -0.76 -15.93 28.31
N HIS A 99 -0.46 -15.30 29.45
CA HIS A 99 -0.39 -13.84 29.53
C HIS A 99 0.67 -13.28 28.57
N TRP A 100 1.86 -13.87 28.58
CA TRP A 100 2.94 -13.50 27.66
C TRP A 100 2.55 -13.69 26.20
N PHE A 101 1.98 -14.84 25.84
CA PHE A 101 1.60 -15.14 24.46
C PHE A 101 0.54 -14.17 23.96
N LEU A 102 -0.52 -13.91 24.74
CA LEU A 102 -1.63 -13.02 24.35
C LEU A 102 -1.22 -11.54 24.27
N THR A 103 -0.31 -11.08 25.13
CA THR A 103 0.05 -9.65 25.20
C THR A 103 1.24 -9.29 24.31
N ASN A 104 2.07 -10.26 23.92
CA ASN A 104 3.29 -9.98 23.16
C ASN A 104 3.02 -9.74 21.67
N ARG A 105 3.13 -8.47 21.25
CA ARG A 105 2.95 -8.04 19.85
C ARG A 105 3.97 -8.64 18.89
N THR A 106 5.22 -8.89 19.30
CA THR A 106 6.25 -9.36 18.37
C THR A 106 5.96 -10.79 17.91
N ILE A 107 5.44 -11.63 18.81
CA ILE A 107 5.04 -13.00 18.51
C ILE A 107 3.88 -13.01 17.50
N HIS A 108 2.87 -12.18 17.73
CA HIS A 108 1.73 -12.09 16.81
C HIS A 108 2.16 -11.60 15.42
N VAL A 109 3.06 -10.61 15.37
CA VAL A 109 3.62 -10.13 14.10
C VAL A 109 4.42 -11.23 13.42
N TRP A 110 5.24 -11.98 14.15
CA TRP A 110 6.05 -13.04 13.56
C TRP A 110 5.21 -14.23 13.08
N ILE A 111 4.20 -14.65 13.84
CA ILE A 111 3.25 -15.71 13.45
C ILE A 111 2.45 -15.28 12.22
N THR A 112 1.87 -14.08 12.23
CA THR A 112 1.08 -13.62 11.08
C THR A 112 1.96 -13.42 9.84
N MET A 113 3.15 -12.85 10.00
CA MET A 113 4.10 -12.67 8.89
C MET A 113 4.58 -14.01 8.33
N SER A 114 4.94 -14.97 9.18
CA SER A 114 5.36 -16.31 8.73
C SER A 114 4.23 -17.06 8.01
N ILE A 115 2.99 -16.98 8.49
CA ILE A 115 1.84 -17.58 7.79
C ILE A 115 1.69 -16.98 6.39
N LEU A 116 1.76 -15.64 6.26
CA LEU A 116 1.58 -14.96 4.97
C LEU A 116 2.71 -15.29 4.00
N ILE A 117 3.96 -15.28 4.48
CA ILE A 117 5.14 -15.64 3.67
C ILE A 117 5.04 -17.09 3.21
N SER A 118 4.70 -18.03 4.11
CA SER A 118 4.57 -19.45 3.75
C SER A 118 3.46 -19.70 2.74
N LEU A 119 2.32 -19.01 2.86
CA LEU A 119 1.20 -19.14 1.92
C LEU A 119 1.54 -18.55 0.55
N ALA A 120 2.21 -17.39 0.51
CA ALA A 120 2.69 -16.78 -0.74
C ALA A 120 3.74 -17.67 -1.43
N PHE A 121 4.66 -18.25 -0.67
CA PHE A 121 5.64 -19.19 -1.20
C PHE A 121 4.97 -20.47 -1.71
N PHE A 122 3.98 -21.01 -0.97
CA PHE A 122 3.25 -22.20 -1.38
C PHE A 122 2.43 -21.99 -2.66
N THR A 123 1.74 -20.85 -2.80
CA THR A 123 1.00 -20.53 -4.03
C THR A 123 1.92 -20.31 -5.22
N TRP A 124 3.05 -19.61 -5.02
CA TRP A 124 4.09 -19.45 -6.04
C TRP A 124 4.67 -20.81 -6.47
N LEU A 125 5.03 -21.67 -5.51
CA LEU A 125 5.59 -22.98 -5.80
C LEU A 125 4.59 -23.89 -6.52
N ASN A 126 3.32 -23.88 -6.12
CA ASN A 126 2.28 -24.63 -6.85
C ASN A 126 2.10 -24.08 -8.27
N ASN A 127 2.07 -22.76 -8.46
CA ASN A 127 1.98 -22.16 -9.79
C ASN A 127 3.16 -22.57 -10.69
N PHE A 128 4.37 -22.59 -10.14
CA PHE A 128 5.57 -23.09 -10.82
C PHE A 128 5.42 -24.57 -11.18
N LEU A 129 5.05 -25.44 -10.22
CA LEU A 129 4.90 -26.87 -10.46
C LEU A 129 3.76 -27.23 -11.43
N THR A 130 2.78 -26.36 -11.65
CA THR A 130 1.70 -26.61 -12.62
C THR A 130 1.99 -26.08 -14.02
N ASN A 131 2.78 -25.00 -14.15
CA ASN A 131 2.97 -24.30 -15.43
C ASN A 131 4.35 -24.52 -16.06
N THR A 132 5.28 -25.13 -15.33
CA THR A 132 6.62 -25.36 -15.85
C THR A 132 6.62 -26.49 -16.88
N PRO A 133 7.29 -26.32 -18.03
CA PRO A 133 7.48 -27.39 -18.99
C PRO A 133 8.64 -28.34 -18.62
N TYR A 134 9.40 -28.03 -17.57
CA TYR A 134 10.64 -28.73 -17.16
C TYR A 134 10.44 -29.55 -15.87
N LEU A 135 9.27 -30.17 -15.72
CA LEU A 135 8.91 -30.92 -14.50
C LEU A 135 9.75 -32.18 -14.31
N ASP A 136 10.22 -32.79 -15.40
CA ASP A 136 11.07 -33.98 -15.36
C ASP A 136 12.48 -33.70 -14.83
N GLN A 137 12.95 -32.46 -14.92
CA GLN A 137 14.28 -32.03 -14.47
C GLN A 137 14.35 -31.74 -12.98
N LEU A 138 13.21 -31.74 -12.28
CA LEU A 138 13.17 -31.47 -10.84
C LEU A 138 13.79 -32.64 -10.06
N PRO A 139 14.57 -32.35 -9.00
CA PRO A 139 15.14 -33.40 -8.17
C PRO A 139 14.02 -34.15 -7.41
N PRO A 140 14.19 -35.46 -7.16
CA PRO A 140 13.21 -36.22 -6.43
C PRO A 140 13.13 -35.76 -4.96
N ASN A 141 11.93 -35.79 -4.37
CA ASN A 141 11.66 -35.25 -3.03
C ASN A 141 12.52 -35.88 -1.92
N ASN A 142 12.98 -37.12 -2.10
CA ASN A 142 13.86 -37.82 -1.15
C ASN A 142 15.28 -37.24 -1.10
N MET A 143 15.75 -36.60 -2.17
CA MET A 143 17.08 -36.00 -2.25
C MET A 143 17.25 -34.81 -1.31
N PHE A 144 16.15 -34.17 -0.88
CA PHE A 144 16.17 -33.09 0.09
C PHE A 144 16.81 -33.50 1.43
N PHE A 145 16.59 -34.74 1.87
CA PHE A 145 17.14 -35.23 3.15
C PHE A 145 18.60 -35.67 3.06
N SER A 146 19.08 -36.12 1.89
CA SER A 146 20.48 -36.54 1.71
C SER A 146 21.39 -35.38 1.30
N HIS A 147 20.95 -34.55 0.36
CA HIS A 147 21.72 -33.43 -0.20
C HIS A 147 20.85 -32.17 -0.32
N PRO A 148 20.54 -31.49 0.80
CA PRO A 148 19.62 -30.35 0.81
C PRO A 148 20.09 -29.19 -0.07
N ILE A 149 21.41 -28.93 -0.08
CA ILE A 149 21.99 -27.83 -0.87
C ILE A 149 21.89 -28.14 -2.37
N ALA A 150 22.21 -29.37 -2.79
CA ALA A 150 22.12 -29.77 -4.19
C ALA A 150 20.67 -29.83 -4.69
N PHE A 151 19.73 -30.23 -3.83
CA PHE A 151 18.30 -30.18 -4.12
C PHE A 151 17.84 -28.75 -4.44
N LEU A 152 18.22 -27.78 -3.59
CA LEU A 152 17.85 -26.38 -3.78
C LEU A 152 18.54 -25.76 -5.01
N SER A 153 19.82 -26.05 -5.24
CA SER A 153 20.53 -25.54 -6.42
C SER A 153 19.89 -26.06 -7.71
N ARG A 154 19.50 -27.34 -7.74
CA ARG A 154 18.83 -27.93 -8.90
C ARG A 154 17.46 -27.31 -9.15
N TYR A 155 16.68 -27.05 -8.10
CA TYR A 155 15.43 -26.28 -8.21
C TYR A 155 15.67 -24.88 -8.78
N ALA A 156 16.71 -24.18 -8.34
CA ALA A 156 17.06 -22.86 -8.84
C ALA A 156 17.48 -22.88 -10.32
N GLU A 157 18.23 -23.90 -10.75
CA GLU A 157 18.57 -24.11 -12.17
C GLU A 157 17.32 -24.27 -13.04
N VAL A 158 16.39 -25.14 -12.64
CA VAL A 158 15.12 -25.35 -13.36
C VAL A 158 14.28 -24.08 -13.37
N TYR A 159 14.26 -23.33 -12.26
CA TYR A 159 13.58 -22.04 -12.19
C TYR A 159 14.18 -21.01 -13.16
N ASN A 160 15.51 -20.93 -13.26
CA ASN A 160 16.16 -20.06 -14.25
C ASN A 160 15.77 -20.45 -15.68
N LEU A 161 15.69 -21.75 -15.97
CA LEU A 161 15.27 -22.26 -17.27
C LEU A 161 13.80 -21.92 -17.57
N HIS A 162 12.92 -22.04 -16.58
CA HIS A 162 11.53 -21.58 -16.68
C HIS A 162 11.42 -20.06 -16.94
N SER A 163 12.22 -19.26 -16.24
CA SER A 163 12.28 -17.80 -16.45
C SER A 163 12.75 -17.45 -17.87
N GLN A 164 13.78 -18.14 -18.37
CA GLN A 164 14.24 -18.01 -19.76
C GLN A 164 13.14 -18.40 -20.76
N TYR A 165 12.41 -19.48 -20.51
CA TYR A 165 11.30 -19.89 -21.37
C TYR A 165 10.19 -18.82 -21.45
N ILE A 166 9.83 -18.21 -20.32
CA ILE A 166 8.85 -17.11 -20.28
C ILE A 166 9.40 -15.87 -21.01
N SER A 167 10.69 -15.57 -20.84
CA SER A 167 11.30 -14.40 -21.48
C SER A 167 11.35 -14.54 -23.00
N ILE A 168 11.68 -15.74 -23.51
CA ILE A 168 11.67 -16.06 -24.95
C ILE A 168 10.25 -15.92 -25.50
N GLN A 169 9.25 -16.55 -24.89
CA GLN A 169 7.85 -16.41 -25.34
C GLN A 169 7.39 -14.96 -25.33
N THR A 170 7.74 -14.20 -24.29
CA THR A 170 7.37 -12.78 -24.19
C THR A 170 8.07 -11.95 -25.27
N ALA A 171 9.33 -12.25 -25.57
CA ALA A 171 10.08 -11.59 -26.63
C ALA A 171 9.49 -11.88 -28.01
N GLU A 172 9.10 -13.12 -28.29
CA GLU A 172 8.40 -13.50 -29.53
C GLU A 172 7.06 -12.78 -29.68
N LEU A 173 6.25 -12.73 -28.61
CA LEU A 173 4.99 -11.99 -28.62
C LEU A 173 5.19 -10.49 -28.87
N ARG A 174 6.25 -9.90 -28.31
CA ARG A 174 6.60 -8.49 -28.56
C ARG A 174 7.06 -8.29 -30.01
N LYS A 175 7.89 -9.19 -30.54
CA LYS A 175 8.34 -9.16 -31.94
C LYS A 175 7.15 -9.21 -32.90
N ASN A 176 6.22 -10.14 -32.69
CA ASN A 176 5.02 -10.28 -33.51
C ASN A 176 4.16 -9.01 -33.50
N LYS A 177 4.02 -8.35 -32.35
CA LYS A 177 3.29 -7.06 -32.25
C LYS A 177 4.00 -5.94 -33.01
N VAL A 178 5.32 -5.85 -32.91
CA VAL A 178 6.12 -4.86 -33.64
C VAL A 178 6.05 -5.09 -35.15
N ASP A 179 6.16 -6.34 -35.59
CA ASP A 179 6.07 -6.71 -37.01
C ASP A 179 4.69 -6.39 -37.59
N ASP A 180 3.61 -6.57 -36.81
CA ASP A 180 2.25 -6.19 -37.19
C ASP A 180 2.08 -4.66 -37.31
N VAL A 181 2.66 -3.87 -36.39
CA VAL A 181 2.70 -2.40 -36.50
C VAL A 181 3.51 -1.96 -37.72
N ARG A 182 4.65 -2.60 -37.98
CA ARG A 182 5.50 -2.31 -39.15
C ARG A 182 4.75 -2.57 -40.45
N LYS A 183 4.11 -3.74 -40.59
CA LYS A 183 3.28 -4.06 -41.77
C LYS A 183 2.16 -3.04 -41.99
N ARG A 184 1.50 -2.58 -40.92
CA ARG A 184 0.48 -1.51 -41.03
C ARG A 184 1.08 -0.19 -41.49
N ALA A 185 2.26 0.18 -41.00
CA ALA A 185 2.93 1.41 -41.40
C ALA A 185 3.36 1.35 -42.87
N GLU A 186 3.92 0.22 -43.31
CA GLU A 186 4.29 -0.05 -44.70
C GLU A 186 3.06 -0.02 -45.61
N PHE A 187 1.95 -0.64 -45.21
CA PHE A 187 0.69 -0.61 -45.94
C PHE A 187 0.18 0.84 -46.12
N ARG A 188 0.15 1.64 -45.04
CA ARG A 188 -0.23 3.06 -45.15
C ARG A 188 0.69 3.84 -46.08
N LYS A 189 2.00 3.53 -46.08
CA LYS A 189 2.99 4.19 -46.93
C LYS A 189 2.77 3.83 -48.40
N ALA A 190 2.58 2.55 -48.71
CA ALA A 190 2.35 2.07 -50.06
C ALA A 190 1.04 2.58 -50.66
N HIS A 191 0.01 2.81 -49.83
CA HIS A 191 -1.27 3.39 -50.26
C HIS A 191 -1.32 4.91 -50.20
N GLY A 192 -0.18 5.60 -50.00
CA GLY A 192 -0.11 7.07 -50.00
C GLY A 192 -0.77 7.77 -48.80
N LEU A 193 -1.29 7.02 -47.83
CA LEU A 193 -1.96 7.55 -46.63
C LEU A 193 -1.01 8.23 -45.64
N ASN A 194 0.31 8.13 -45.85
CA ASN A 194 1.32 8.73 -44.98
C ASN A 194 1.96 10.00 -45.57
N GLU A 195 1.66 10.40 -46.82
CA GLU A 195 2.34 11.54 -47.47
C GLU A 195 1.60 12.88 -47.34
N GLU A 196 0.29 12.90 -47.05
CA GLU A 196 -0.47 14.17 -46.93
C GLU A 196 -0.81 14.60 -45.49
N GLU A 197 -0.66 13.74 -44.48
CA GLU A 197 -0.93 14.09 -43.07
C GLU A 197 0.36 14.45 -42.31
N GLY A 198 1.14 15.38 -42.87
CA GLY A 198 2.32 15.95 -42.25
C GLY A 198 2.04 17.02 -41.17
N VAL A 199 0.79 17.30 -40.79
CA VAL A 199 0.49 18.48 -39.94
C VAL A 199 -0.52 18.24 -38.80
N PHE A 200 -1.28 17.13 -38.74
CA PHE A 200 -2.40 17.03 -37.77
C PHE A 200 -2.60 15.64 -37.14
N GLY A 201 -1.55 15.06 -36.55
CA GLY A 201 -1.60 13.78 -35.83
C GLY A 201 -0.62 13.72 -34.65
N GLY A 202 -0.75 14.68 -33.72
CA GLY A 202 0.24 15.07 -32.70
C GLY A 202 0.56 14.09 -31.57
N TRP A 203 0.86 12.81 -31.83
CA TRP A 203 1.43 11.93 -30.79
C TRP A 203 2.61 11.04 -31.22
N SER A 204 2.98 10.99 -32.52
CA SER A 204 4.12 10.19 -33.00
C SER A 204 5.35 10.98 -33.48
N ALA A 205 5.33 12.31 -33.44
CA ALA A 205 6.43 13.16 -33.92
C ALA A 205 7.39 13.64 -32.80
N ARG A 206 7.78 12.75 -31.89
CA ARG A 206 8.94 12.96 -31.01
C ARG A 206 9.97 11.89 -31.33
N ASP A 207 10.60 11.98 -32.49
CA ASP A 207 12.00 11.58 -32.73
C ASP A 207 12.33 11.64 -34.23
N SER A 208 12.20 12.81 -34.86
CA SER A 208 12.68 12.98 -36.24
C SER A 208 13.43 14.29 -36.35
N GLY A 209 14.71 14.20 -35.99
CA GLY A 209 15.66 15.29 -36.09
C GLY A 209 17.10 14.80 -36.19
N GLU A 210 17.37 13.75 -36.98
CA GLU A 210 18.59 13.63 -37.80
C GLU A 210 18.61 12.32 -38.59
N LYS A 211 18.64 12.44 -39.91
CA LYS A 211 19.21 11.42 -40.80
C LYS A 211 20.63 11.87 -41.12
N LYS A 212 21.64 11.16 -40.61
CA LYS A 212 22.91 10.91 -41.30
C LYS A 212 23.46 9.55 -40.86
N ASP A 213 23.93 8.83 -41.87
CA ASP A 213 24.83 7.67 -41.86
C ASP A 213 24.22 6.28 -41.67
N GLU A 214 23.86 5.71 -42.82
CA GLU A 214 23.57 4.30 -43.07
C GLU A 214 24.90 3.53 -43.12
N GLY A 215 25.10 2.55 -42.23
CA GLY A 215 26.22 1.61 -42.33
C GLY A 215 26.55 0.77 -41.08
N GLU A 216 26.38 1.30 -39.87
CA GLU A 216 27.00 0.67 -38.68
C GLU A 216 26.04 0.33 -37.52
N VAL A 217 24.73 0.55 -37.66
CA VAL A 217 23.80 0.46 -36.50
C VAL A 217 22.85 -0.76 -36.56
N LEU A 218 22.97 -1.63 -37.56
CA LEU A 218 22.17 -2.87 -37.61
C LEU A 218 22.69 -3.98 -36.68
N GLY A 219 23.84 -3.79 -36.04
CA GLY A 219 24.42 -4.73 -35.06
C GLY A 219 24.10 -4.43 -33.58
N ALA A 220 23.53 -3.27 -33.25
CA ALA A 220 23.50 -2.76 -31.87
C ALA A 220 22.11 -2.72 -31.20
N VAL A 221 21.10 -3.40 -31.77
CA VAL A 221 19.75 -3.48 -31.15
C VAL A 221 19.49 -4.84 -30.49
N GLY A 222 20.44 -5.77 -30.56
CA GLY A 222 20.42 -7.04 -29.84
C GLY A 222 21.43 -7.04 -28.69
N ASN A 223 20.96 -6.71 -27.49
CA ASN A 223 21.58 -6.86 -26.15
C ASN A 223 21.72 -5.54 -25.40
N ASP A 224 20.60 -4.93 -25.02
CA ASP A 224 20.58 -4.03 -23.87
C ASP A 224 19.29 -4.27 -23.08
N MET A 225 19.37 -5.25 -22.19
CA MET A 225 18.46 -5.32 -21.04
C MET A 225 18.73 -4.12 -20.12
N PRO A 226 17.71 -3.52 -19.47
CA PRO A 226 17.89 -2.42 -18.51
C PRO A 226 18.75 -2.81 -17.30
N VAL A 227 19.04 -4.10 -17.11
CA VAL A 227 19.89 -4.65 -16.05
C VAL A 227 21.35 -4.20 -16.17
N SER A 228 21.90 -4.04 -17.38
CA SER A 228 23.29 -3.61 -17.55
C SER A 228 23.50 -2.14 -17.23
N ARG A 229 22.50 -1.29 -17.52
CA ARG A 229 22.53 0.14 -17.14
C ARG A 229 22.35 0.33 -15.64
N GLU A 230 21.56 -0.51 -14.98
CA GLU A 230 21.43 -0.51 -13.51
C GLU A 230 22.72 -0.98 -12.84
N VAL A 231 23.38 -2.04 -13.33
CA VAL A 231 24.65 -2.53 -12.78
C VAL A 231 25.82 -1.58 -13.06
N GLN A 232 25.84 -0.89 -14.21
CA GLN A 232 26.84 0.16 -14.49
C GLN A 232 26.62 1.39 -13.61
N LYS A 233 25.36 1.79 -13.41
CA LYS A 233 24.99 2.91 -12.53
C LYS A 233 25.27 2.59 -11.05
N GLU A 234 25.13 1.33 -10.63
CA GLU A 234 25.53 0.88 -9.28
C GLU A 234 27.05 0.85 -9.09
N ARG A 235 27.82 0.49 -10.12
CA ARG A 235 29.30 0.52 -10.08
C ARG A 235 29.85 1.95 -10.10
N GLU A 236 29.25 2.84 -10.87
CA GLU A 236 29.64 4.26 -10.94
C GLU A 236 29.28 5.00 -9.63
N VAL A 237 28.17 4.63 -8.98
CA VAL A 237 27.81 5.11 -7.63
C VAL A 237 28.74 4.53 -6.55
N LEU A 238 29.23 3.30 -6.71
CA LEU A 238 30.23 2.70 -5.82
C LEU A 238 31.63 3.30 -5.99
N GLU A 239 32.02 3.73 -7.19
CA GLU A 239 33.28 4.47 -7.42
C GLU A 239 33.19 5.91 -6.93
N ALA A 240 32.08 6.62 -7.18
CA ALA A 240 31.85 7.97 -6.68
C ALA A 240 31.79 8.05 -5.14
N THR A 241 31.34 6.98 -4.46
CA THR A 241 31.34 6.91 -2.99
C THR A 241 32.72 6.66 -2.37
N THR A 242 33.75 6.33 -3.16
CA THR A 242 35.12 6.15 -2.65
C THR A 242 36.01 7.39 -2.77
N VAL A 243 35.61 8.39 -3.54
CA VAL A 243 36.41 9.62 -3.74
C VAL A 243 35.97 10.77 -2.84
N ASP A 244 34.71 10.82 -2.40
CA ASP A 244 34.21 11.93 -1.57
C ASP A 244 34.22 11.62 -0.06
N LYS A 245 35.40 11.25 0.45
CA LYS A 245 35.74 11.54 1.84
C LYS A 245 36.19 12.99 1.89
N GLU A 246 35.28 13.89 2.24
CA GLU A 246 35.48 15.02 3.18
C GLU A 246 34.34 16.05 3.08
N GLY A 247 33.46 16.05 4.10
CA GLY A 247 32.87 17.28 4.64
C GLY A 247 31.67 17.92 3.94
N ALA A 248 30.46 17.36 4.07
CA ALA A 248 29.21 18.15 4.11
C ALA A 248 28.04 17.30 4.64
N GLY A 249 27.65 17.50 5.90
CA GLY A 249 26.44 16.87 6.47
C GLY A 249 25.18 17.64 6.08
N GLU A 250 24.25 16.99 5.38
CA GLU A 250 22.93 17.52 5.03
C GLU A 250 22.12 17.84 6.30
N THR A 251 21.77 19.13 6.50
CA THR A 251 20.96 19.59 7.63
C THR A 251 19.56 20.00 7.16
N TYR A 252 18.50 19.56 7.87
CA TYR A 252 17.13 20.02 7.63
C TYR A 252 16.74 21.11 8.65
N THR A 253 15.93 22.07 8.23
CA THR A 253 15.35 23.13 9.08
C THR A 253 13.96 22.74 9.57
N ASP A 254 13.82 22.56 10.88
CA ASP A 254 12.52 22.31 11.51
C ASP A 254 11.60 23.53 11.42
N PHE A 255 10.30 23.37 11.67
CA PHE A 255 9.30 24.45 11.69
C PHE A 255 9.62 25.63 12.65
N GLU A 256 10.54 25.43 13.60
CA GLU A 256 11.05 26.45 14.51
C GLU A 256 12.37 27.12 14.02
N GLY A 257 12.80 26.85 12.79
CA GLY A 257 13.96 27.48 12.15
C GLY A 257 15.34 26.95 12.59
N LYS A 258 15.39 25.89 13.40
CA LYS A 258 16.67 25.32 13.89
C LYS A 258 17.17 24.24 12.92
N ARG A 259 18.46 24.31 12.54
CA ARG A 259 19.12 23.34 11.66
C ARG A 259 19.56 22.13 12.47
N ARG A 260 19.10 20.93 12.10
CA ARG A 260 19.51 19.66 12.74
C ARG A 260 20.09 18.69 11.71
N PRO A 261 21.07 17.86 12.10
CA PRO A 261 21.63 16.84 11.22
C PRO A 261 20.62 15.71 10.96
N ILE A 262 20.49 15.28 9.70
CA ILE A 262 19.60 14.19 9.30
C ILE A 262 20.20 12.86 9.77
N LYS A 263 19.49 12.14 10.64
CA LYS A 263 19.88 10.78 11.06
C LYS A 263 19.39 9.76 10.02
N LYS A 264 20.30 9.31 9.16
CA LYS A 264 20.06 8.21 8.20
C LYS A 264 20.04 6.88 8.95
N TRP A 265 18.92 6.15 8.92
CA TRP A 265 18.85 4.78 9.44
C TRP A 265 18.74 3.83 8.24
N LEU A 266 19.67 2.86 8.13
CA LEU A 266 19.71 1.87 7.05
C LEU A 266 19.89 2.43 5.62
N GLY A 267 20.65 3.51 5.46
CA GLY A 267 21.18 3.93 4.15
C GLY A 267 20.15 4.46 3.14
N ILE A 268 18.91 4.72 3.56
CA ILE A 268 17.87 5.29 2.72
C ILE A 268 17.53 6.68 3.28
N TRP A 269 17.43 7.66 2.37
CA TRP A 269 17.22 9.09 2.61
C TRP A 269 15.92 9.38 3.36
#